data_AF-A0A920EGM5-F1
#
_entry.id   AF-A0A920EGM5-F1
#
_cell.length_a   1.000
_cell.length_b   1.000
_cell.length_c   1.000
_cell.angle_alpha   90.00
_cell.angle_beta   90.00
_cell.angle_gamma   90.00
#
_symmetry.space_group_name_H-M   'P 1'
#
loop_
_entity.id
_entity.type
_entity.pdbx_description
1 polymer ?
#
loop_
_entity_poly.entity_id
_entity_poly.type
_entity_poly.pdbx_seq_one_letter_code
_entity_poly.pdbx_strand_id
1 'polypeptide(L)'
;MTVINTNVAASITANALTKNERAMSQAMERLSTGQRINNAGDDAAGLAISSRMTSQINGLNMAVRNANDAISMVQTADGAAVEVSNMLQRMRELAVQAASETTSATDRDALNVEFEALTAEIDRILLMILSGMVQALLDDPFAFPVGAMHHRQFAFEKILIHGETCCFAYSWYLN
;
A
#
# COMPACT_ATOMS: atom_id res chain seq x y z
N MET A 1 49.72 -3.04 -61.09
CA MET A 1 48.89 -4.26 -61.18
C MET A 1 47.43 -3.86 -61.12
N THR A 2 46.67 -4.09 -62.18
CA THR A 2 45.22 -3.96 -62.20
C THR A 2 44.61 -5.30 -61.78
N VAL A 3 44.07 -5.37 -60.57
CA VAL A 3 43.38 -6.56 -60.07
C VAL A 3 41.97 -6.55 -60.67
N ILE A 4 41.70 -7.43 -61.64
CA ILE A 4 40.42 -7.48 -62.38
C ILE A 4 39.35 -8.29 -61.64
N ASN A 5 39.76 -9.24 -60.80
CA ASN A 5 38.84 -10.22 -60.18
C ASN A 5 38.37 -9.84 -58.76
N THR A 6 38.98 -8.84 -58.11
CA THR A 6 38.61 -8.41 -56.75
C THR A 6 38.63 -6.90 -56.67
N ASN A 7 37.44 -6.29 -56.72
CA ASN A 7 37.30 -4.85 -56.63
C ASN A 7 37.34 -4.41 -55.15
N VAL A 8 38.56 -4.11 -54.68
CA VAL A 8 38.80 -3.67 -53.30
C VAL A 8 38.04 -2.39 -52.97
N ALA A 9 37.91 -1.44 -53.92
CA ALA A 9 37.14 -0.22 -53.72
C ALA A 9 35.65 -0.52 -53.49
N ALA A 10 35.05 -1.39 -54.31
CA ALA A 10 33.66 -1.83 -54.12
C ALA A 10 33.46 -2.59 -52.80
N SER A 11 34.41 -3.42 -52.39
CA SER A 11 34.35 -4.13 -51.10
C SER A 11 34.41 -3.17 -49.90
N ILE A 12 35.26 -2.15 -49.95
CA ILE A 12 35.33 -1.10 -48.92
C ILE A 12 34.01 -0.31 -48.87
N THR A 13 33.46 0.08 -50.02
CA THR A 13 32.17 0.78 -50.09
C THR A 13 31.02 -0.08 -49.54
N ALA A 14 30.98 -1.37 -49.88
CA ALA A 14 29.96 -2.30 -49.35
C ALA A 14 30.07 -2.44 -47.82
N ASN A 15 31.28 -2.58 -47.28
CA ASN A 15 31.47 -2.63 -45.82
C ASN A 15 31.06 -1.33 -45.12
N ALA A 16 31.34 -0.17 -45.72
CA ALA A 16 30.91 1.13 -45.20
C ALA A 16 29.38 1.29 -45.25
N LEU A 17 28.73 0.82 -46.33
CA LEU A 17 27.28 0.81 -46.47
C LEU A 17 26.63 -0.08 -45.40
N THR A 18 27.11 -1.31 -45.21
CA THR A 18 26.60 -2.20 -44.16
C THR A 18 26.76 -1.60 -42.75
N LYS A 19 27.84 -0.84 -42.48
CA LYS A 19 28.00 -0.13 -41.20
C LYS A 19 26.94 0.97 -41.03
N ASN A 20 26.65 1.73 -42.08
CA ASN A 20 25.60 2.76 -42.07
C ASN A 20 24.20 2.17 -41.92
N GLU A 21 23.92 1.05 -42.59
CA GLU A 21 22.65 0.33 -42.46
C GLU A 21 22.42 -0.12 -41.02
N ARG A 22 23.44 -0.70 -40.35
CA ARG A 22 23.34 -1.07 -38.92
C ARG A 22 23.07 0.14 -38.01
N ALA A 23 23.77 1.25 -38.25
CA ALA A 23 23.55 2.48 -37.47
C ALA A 23 22.15 3.06 -37.70
N MET A 24 21.64 3.01 -38.93
CA MET A 24 20.29 3.44 -39.27
C MET A 24 19.24 2.54 -38.63
N SER A 25 19.42 1.21 -38.65
CA SER A 25 18.52 0.26 -37.97
C SER A 25 18.45 0.51 -36.46
N GLN A 26 19.59 0.75 -35.80
CA GLN A 26 19.62 1.08 -34.37
C GLN A 26 18.94 2.42 -34.06
N ALA A 27 19.13 3.44 -34.90
CA ALA A 27 18.46 4.72 -34.74
C ALA A 27 16.93 4.59 -34.88
N MET A 28 16.48 3.79 -35.86
CA MET A 28 15.05 3.49 -36.05
C MET A 28 14.47 2.68 -34.88
N GLU A 29 15.23 1.74 -34.31
CA GLU A 29 14.81 0.96 -33.15
C GLU A 29 14.61 1.85 -31.92
N ARG A 30 15.57 2.76 -31.64
CA ARG A 30 15.46 3.75 -30.55
C ARG A 30 14.31 4.73 -30.77
N LEU A 31 14.09 5.17 -32.02
CA LEU A 31 12.97 6.04 -32.36
C LEU A 31 11.62 5.33 -32.15
N SER A 32 11.51 4.06 -32.53
CA SER A 32 10.28 3.27 -32.42
C SER A 32 9.93 2.91 -30.98
N THR A 33 10.94 2.67 -30.14
CA THR A 33 10.76 2.29 -28.72
C THR A 33 10.73 3.50 -27.80
N GLY A 34 11.25 4.65 -28.24
CA GLY A 34 11.45 5.84 -27.42
C GLY A 34 12.50 5.66 -26.31
N GLN A 35 13.20 4.52 -26.28
CA GLN A 35 14.18 4.19 -25.25
C GLN A 35 15.60 4.33 -25.81
N ARG A 36 16.50 4.91 -25.01
CA ARG A 36 17.90 5.07 -25.39
C ARG A 36 18.68 3.75 -25.33
N ILE A 37 18.27 2.83 -24.46
CA ILE A 37 18.90 1.53 -24.21
C ILE A 37 17.87 0.44 -24.51
N ASN A 38 18.00 -0.24 -25.65
CA ASN A 38 17.07 -1.30 -26.06
C ASN A 38 17.67 -2.70 -25.88
N ASN A 39 18.99 -2.83 -25.93
CA ASN A 39 19.71 -4.08 -25.77
C ASN A 39 20.66 -4.05 -24.57
N ALA A 40 20.70 -5.15 -23.81
CA ALA A 40 21.64 -5.37 -22.70
C ALA A 40 23.11 -5.37 -23.16
N GLY A 41 23.36 -5.62 -24.45
CA GLY A 41 24.69 -5.59 -25.06
C GLY A 41 25.24 -4.18 -25.31
N ASP A 42 24.38 -3.15 -25.40
CA ASP A 42 24.80 -1.77 -25.69
C ASP A 42 25.15 -0.99 -24.41
N ASP A 43 24.44 -1.24 -23.29
CA ASP A 43 24.68 -0.60 -21.99
C ASP A 43 24.11 -1.47 -20.85
N ALA A 44 24.88 -2.49 -20.42
CA ALA A 44 24.46 -3.41 -19.36
C ALA A 44 24.27 -2.72 -18.00
N ALA A 45 25.09 -1.71 -17.69
CA ALA A 45 25.02 -0.98 -16.43
C ALA A 45 23.80 -0.03 -16.40
N GLY A 46 23.53 0.69 -17.50
CA GLY A 46 22.37 1.55 -17.64
C GLY A 46 21.05 0.76 -17.62
N LEU A 47 21.02 -0.41 -18.27
CA LEU A 47 19.86 -1.30 -18.22
C LEU A 47 19.63 -1.87 -16.80
N ALA A 48 20.69 -2.26 -16.09
CA ALA A 48 20.57 -2.76 -14.71
C ALA A 48 20.05 -1.69 -13.74
N ILE A 49 20.53 -0.45 -13.86
CA ILE A 49 20.03 0.68 -13.05
C ILE A 49 18.57 0.99 -13.40
N SER A 50 18.23 1.07 -14.70
CA SER A 50 16.85 1.31 -15.14
C SER A 50 15.91 0.23 -14.65
N SER A 51 16.31 -1.04 -14.74
CA SER A 51 15.52 -2.18 -14.23
C SER A 51 15.30 -2.07 -12.72
N ARG A 52 16.35 -1.73 -11.96
CA ARG A 52 16.23 -1.47 -10.52
C ARG A 52 15.27 -0.31 -10.23
N MET A 53 15.37 0.80 -10.95
CA MET A 53 14.47 1.93 -10.80
C MET A 53 13.02 1.55 -11.15
N THR A 54 12.80 0.77 -12.21
CA THR A 54 11.46 0.25 -12.57
C THR A 54 10.90 -0.65 -11.47
N SER A 55 11.70 -1.57 -10.91
CA SER A 55 11.28 -2.38 -9.76
C SER A 55 10.94 -1.51 -8.56
N GLN A 56 11.71 -0.45 -8.31
CA GLN A 56 11.41 0.47 -7.23
C GLN A 56 10.10 1.24 -7.47
N ILE A 57 9.88 1.74 -8.68
CA ILE A 57 8.63 2.42 -9.08
C ILE A 57 7.44 1.48 -8.89
N ASN A 58 7.57 0.22 -9.31
CA ASN A 58 6.50 -0.77 -9.13
C ASN A 58 6.23 -1.05 -7.65
N GLY A 59 7.27 -1.13 -6.82
CA GLY A 59 7.13 -1.22 -5.36
C GLY A 59 6.42 0.00 -4.76
N LEU A 60 6.81 1.22 -5.16
CA LEU A 60 6.16 2.47 -4.76
C LEU A 60 4.68 2.54 -5.21
N ASN A 61 4.36 2.04 -6.41
CA ASN A 61 2.98 2.00 -6.90
C ASN A 61 2.09 1.05 -6.08
N MET A 62 2.66 -0.05 -5.56
CA MET A 62 1.94 -0.93 -4.63
C MET A 62 1.84 -0.30 -3.25
N ALA A 63 2.91 0.35 -2.77
CA ALA A 63 2.89 1.12 -1.52
C ALA A 63 1.76 2.17 -1.50
N VAL A 64 1.58 2.90 -2.60
CA VAL A 64 0.49 3.90 -2.73
C VAL A 64 -0.89 3.24 -2.66
N ARG A 65 -1.08 2.07 -3.29
CA ARG A 65 -2.36 1.34 -3.18
C ARG A 65 -2.62 0.90 -1.75
N ASN A 66 -1.63 0.28 -1.12
CA ASN A 66 -1.75 -0.18 0.27
C ASN A 66 -2.01 1.00 1.23
N ALA A 67 -1.41 2.18 0.98
CA ALA A 67 -1.69 3.39 1.75
C ALA A 67 -3.13 3.88 1.56
N ASN A 68 -3.67 3.82 0.35
CA ASN A 68 -5.07 4.16 0.09
C ASN A 68 -6.03 3.19 0.78
N ASP A 69 -5.72 1.89 0.75
CA ASP A 69 -6.51 0.87 1.46
C ASP A 69 -6.48 1.13 2.97
N ALA A 70 -5.32 1.46 3.54
CA ALA A 70 -5.19 1.86 4.94
C ALA A 70 -6.03 3.10 5.27
N ILE A 71 -6.04 4.12 4.40
CA ILE A 71 -6.88 5.32 4.57
C ILE A 71 -8.36 4.93 4.57
N SER A 72 -8.80 4.09 3.63
CA SER A 72 -10.20 3.64 3.58
C SER A 72 -10.59 2.82 4.81
N MET A 73 -9.67 2.02 5.36
CA MET A 73 -9.89 1.29 6.61
C MET A 73 -10.02 2.26 7.81
N VAL A 74 -9.14 3.25 7.91
CA VAL A 74 -9.21 4.27 8.98
C VAL A 74 -10.51 5.08 8.85
N GLN A 75 -10.94 5.44 7.66
CA GLN A 75 -12.21 6.13 7.43
C GLN A 75 -13.42 5.29 7.85
N THR A 76 -13.38 3.99 7.58
CA THR A 76 -14.45 3.06 8.02
C THR A 76 -14.46 2.94 9.54
N ALA A 77 -13.29 2.87 10.18
CA ALA A 77 -13.16 2.85 11.62
C ALA A 77 -13.66 4.15 12.28
N ASP A 78 -13.35 5.31 11.68
CA ASP A 78 -13.80 6.62 12.16
C ASP A 78 -15.32 6.76 12.06
N GLY A 79 -15.91 6.38 10.92
CA GLY A 79 -17.37 6.35 10.75
C GLY A 79 -18.06 5.44 11.78
N ALA A 80 -17.50 4.26 12.04
CA ALA A 80 -18.02 3.36 13.05
C ALA A 80 -17.84 3.89 14.49
N ALA A 81 -16.75 4.62 14.78
CA ALA A 81 -16.53 5.25 16.08
C ALA A 81 -17.56 6.36 16.37
N VAL A 82 -18.02 7.09 15.34
CA VAL A 82 -19.12 8.04 15.46
C VAL A 82 -20.42 7.34 15.87
N GLU A 83 -20.74 6.19 15.25
CA GLU A 83 -21.93 5.41 15.64
C GLU A 83 -21.84 4.88 17.07
N VAL A 84 -20.67 4.40 17.51
CA VAL A 84 -20.43 4.00 18.91
C VAL A 84 -20.66 5.19 19.86
N SER A 85 -20.16 6.37 19.52
CA SER A 85 -20.39 7.58 20.32
C SER A 85 -21.89 7.93 20.42
N ASN A 86 -22.65 7.84 19.32
CA ASN A 86 -24.09 8.08 19.32
C ASN A 86 -24.83 7.09 20.22
N MET A 87 -24.48 5.80 20.17
CA MET A 87 -25.07 4.78 21.05
C MET A 87 -24.71 5.00 22.52
N LEU A 88 -23.47 5.39 22.83
CA LEU A 88 -23.08 5.71 24.21
C LEU A 88 -23.83 6.93 24.76
N GLN A 89 -24.12 7.92 23.91
CA GLN A 89 -24.99 9.04 24.30
C GLN A 89 -26.40 8.55 24.59
N ARG A 90 -26.96 7.68 23.74
CA ARG A 90 -28.27 7.07 23.98
C ARG A 90 -28.30 6.25 25.27
N MET A 91 -27.27 5.44 25.55
CA MET A 91 -27.14 4.69 26.81
C MET A 91 -27.12 5.62 28.02
N ARG A 92 -26.51 6.79 27.91
CA ARG A 92 -26.52 7.81 28.97
C ARG A 92 -27.92 8.39 29.18
N GLU A 93 -28.67 8.65 28.11
CA GLU A 93 -30.07 9.09 28.22
C GLU A 93 -30.93 8.04 28.95
N LEU A 94 -30.79 6.76 28.58
CA LEU A 94 -31.50 5.66 29.23
C LEU A 94 -31.15 5.55 30.71
N ALA A 95 -29.87 5.71 31.08
CA ALA A 95 -29.42 5.69 32.47
C ALA A 95 -30.03 6.84 33.29
N VAL A 96 -30.10 8.05 32.73
CA VAL A 96 -30.74 9.21 33.39
C VAL A 96 -32.24 8.99 33.53
N GLN A 97 -32.91 8.43 32.50
CA GLN A 97 -34.34 8.10 32.56
C GLN A 97 -34.66 7.02 33.60
N ALA A 98 -33.80 6.00 33.73
CA ALA A 98 -33.94 4.95 34.73
C ALA A 98 -33.70 5.46 36.16
N ALA A 99 -32.86 6.50 36.33
CA ALA A 99 -32.57 7.13 37.61
C ALA A 99 -33.70 8.06 38.11
N SER A 100 -34.65 8.45 37.25
CA SER A 100 -35.79 9.27 37.67
C SER A 100 -36.72 8.50 38.64
N GLU A 101 -37.15 9.15 39.72
CA GLU A 101 -38.01 8.56 40.75
C GLU A 101 -39.43 8.24 40.25
N THR A 102 -39.86 8.85 39.14
CA THR A 102 -41.18 8.65 38.54
C THR A 102 -41.28 7.39 37.67
N THR A 103 -40.16 6.75 37.35
CA THR A 103 -40.10 5.58 36.45
C THR A 103 -40.52 4.33 37.21
N SER A 104 -41.53 3.61 36.70
CA SER A 104 -42.03 2.38 37.32
C SER A 104 -41.03 1.21 37.17
N ALA A 105 -41.19 0.15 37.95
CA ALA A 105 -40.32 -1.03 37.85
C ALA A 105 -40.38 -1.68 36.45
N THR A 106 -41.58 -1.77 35.87
CA THR A 106 -41.78 -2.31 34.51
C THR A 106 -41.14 -1.44 33.43
N ASP A 107 -41.11 -0.12 33.61
CA ASP A 107 -40.44 0.78 32.66
C ASP A 107 -38.92 0.66 32.78
N ARG A 108 -38.38 0.44 33.99
CA ARG A 108 -36.95 0.15 34.19
C ARG A 108 -36.52 -1.13 33.49
N ASP A 109 -37.34 -2.18 33.53
CA ASP A 109 -37.07 -3.44 32.83
C ASP A 109 -37.04 -3.22 31.30
N ALA A 110 -37.98 -2.44 30.75
CA ALA A 110 -38.00 -2.12 29.33
C ALA A 110 -36.77 -1.28 28.89
N LEU A 111 -36.37 -0.29 29.70
CA LEU A 111 -35.16 0.50 29.45
C LEU A 111 -33.88 -0.36 29.52
N ASN A 112 -33.84 -1.35 30.41
CA ASN A 112 -32.71 -2.28 30.51
C ASN A 112 -32.58 -3.16 29.26
N VAL A 113 -33.70 -3.60 28.67
CA VAL A 113 -33.67 -4.35 27.40
C VAL A 113 -33.05 -3.51 26.27
N GLU A 114 -33.40 -2.22 26.17
CA GLU A 114 -32.78 -1.31 25.19
C GLU A 114 -31.28 -1.11 25.48
N PHE A 115 -30.89 -0.99 26.74
CA PHE A 115 -29.50 -0.83 27.16
C PHE A 115 -28.63 -2.07 26.84
N GLU A 116 -29.15 -3.27 27.09
CA GLU A 116 -28.47 -4.53 26.76
C GLU A 116 -28.33 -4.70 25.23
N ALA A 117 -29.37 -4.34 24.47
CA ALA A 117 -29.32 -4.37 23.01
C ALA A 117 -28.25 -3.41 22.45
N LEU A 118 -28.15 -2.19 22.99
CA LEU A 118 -27.10 -1.23 22.61
C LEU A 118 -25.70 -1.71 22.97
N THR A 119 -25.54 -2.35 24.13
CA THR A 119 -24.25 -2.94 24.54
C THR A 119 -23.81 -4.04 23.57
N ALA A 120 -24.73 -4.94 23.20
CA ALA A 120 -24.48 -5.99 22.23
C ALA A 120 -24.19 -5.45 20.81
N GLU A 121 -24.82 -4.34 20.42
CA GLU A 121 -24.54 -3.64 19.17
C GLU A 121 -23.13 -3.04 19.16
N ILE A 122 -22.72 -2.37 20.25
CA ILE A 122 -21.36 -1.81 20.38
C ILE A 122 -20.31 -2.92 20.26
N ASP A 123 -20.47 -4.04 20.97
CA ASP A 123 -19.56 -5.17 20.89
C ASP A 123 -19.46 -5.73 19.47
N ARG A 124 -20.58 -5.77 18.74
CA ARG A 124 -20.60 -6.22 17.34
C ARG A 124 -19.87 -5.26 16.42
N ILE A 125 -20.08 -3.95 16.55
CA ILE A 125 -19.38 -2.95 15.74
C ILE A 125 -17.88 -3.01 16.00
N LEU A 126 -17.46 -3.11 17.26
CA LEU A 126 -16.05 -3.26 17.63
C LEU A 126 -15.44 -4.53 17.00
N LEU A 127 -16.16 -5.65 17.03
CA LEU A 127 -15.71 -6.90 16.43
C LEU A 127 -15.69 -6.84 14.90
N MET A 128 -16.61 -6.10 14.27
CA MET A 128 -16.62 -5.84 12.82
C MET A 128 -15.41 -5.00 12.38
N ILE A 129 -15.09 -3.93 13.12
CA ILE A 129 -13.88 -3.13 12.88
C ILE A 129 -12.64 -4.02 13.05
N LEU A 130 -12.57 -4.76 14.16
CA LEU A 130 -11.41 -5.59 14.46
C LEU A 130 -11.22 -6.71 13.45
N SER A 131 -12.27 -7.41 13.03
CA SER A 131 -12.16 -8.52 12.06
C SER A 131 -11.74 -8.05 10.67
N GLY A 132 -12.24 -6.89 10.21
CA GLY A 132 -11.79 -6.27 8.96
C GLY A 132 -10.32 -5.83 9.02
N MET A 133 -9.87 -5.31 10.17
CA MET A 133 -8.47 -4.93 10.38
C MET A 133 -7.54 -6.12 10.62
N VAL A 134 -8.02 -7.18 11.27
CA VAL A 134 -7.25 -8.37 11.63
C VAL A 134 -7.03 -9.28 10.43
N GLN A 135 -7.98 -9.40 9.50
CA GLN A 135 -7.73 -10.14 8.25
C GLN A 135 -6.62 -9.47 7.43
N ALA A 136 -6.60 -8.13 7.37
CA ALA A 136 -5.53 -7.36 6.74
C ALA A 136 -4.17 -7.44 7.48
N LEU A 137 -4.17 -7.76 8.78
CA LEU A 137 -2.97 -7.88 9.62
C LEU A 137 -2.44 -9.33 9.73
N LEU A 138 -3.30 -10.35 9.57
CA LEU A 138 -2.96 -11.77 9.68
C LEU A 138 -2.48 -12.39 8.38
N ASP A 139 -2.88 -11.84 7.22
CA ASP A 139 -2.40 -12.34 5.92
C ASP A 139 -0.95 -11.90 5.64
N ASP A 140 -0.41 -10.92 6.37
CA ASP A 140 1.03 -10.66 6.51
C ASP A 140 1.30 -9.70 7.70
N PRO A 141 2.09 -10.08 8.72
CA PRO A 141 2.49 -9.15 9.80
C PRO A 141 3.39 -7.98 9.32
N PHE A 142 3.62 -7.87 8.01
CA PHE A 142 4.47 -6.88 7.32
C PHE A 142 3.72 -6.07 6.23
N ALA A 143 2.38 -6.11 6.17
CA ALA A 143 1.54 -5.76 5.00
C ALA A 143 1.52 -4.28 4.52
N PHE A 144 2.26 -3.35 5.15
CA PHE A 144 2.40 -1.98 4.62
C PHE A 144 3.84 -1.68 4.18
N PRO A 145 4.34 -2.30 3.10
CA PRO A 145 5.59 -1.89 2.49
C PRO A 145 5.40 -0.50 1.84
N VAL A 146 5.77 0.56 2.57
CA VAL A 146 5.77 1.94 2.04
C VAL A 146 7.05 2.25 1.25
N GLY A 147 7.88 1.23 1.00
CA GLY A 147 9.23 1.37 0.46
C GLY A 147 9.53 0.37 -0.64
N ALA A 148 10.12 0.88 -1.72
CA ALA A 148 10.72 0.12 -2.81
C ALA A 148 11.97 -0.72 -2.45
N MET A 149 12.36 -0.73 -1.18
CA MET A 149 13.45 -1.54 -0.64
C MET A 149 12.97 -2.18 0.65
N HIS A 150 13.38 -3.44 0.88
CA HIS A 150 13.08 -4.30 2.03
C HIS A 150 13.31 -3.68 3.44
N HIS A 151 13.77 -2.42 3.56
CA HIS A 151 14.23 -1.81 4.82
C HIS A 151 13.48 -0.54 5.25
N ARG A 152 12.40 -0.13 4.58
CA ARG A 152 11.58 1.01 5.03
C ARG A 152 10.12 0.61 5.18
N GLN A 153 9.82 0.03 6.34
CA GLN A 153 8.46 -0.31 6.78
C GLN A 153 8.00 0.69 7.85
N PHE A 154 6.74 1.11 7.78
CA PHE A 154 6.01 1.61 8.94
C PHE A 154 5.24 0.43 9.54
N ALA A 155 5.64 -0.02 10.72
CA ALA A 155 4.90 -1.03 11.46
C ALA A 155 3.99 -0.34 12.48
N PHE A 156 2.68 -0.57 12.40
CA PHE A 156 1.77 -0.31 13.51
C PHE A 156 1.78 -1.57 14.39
N GLU A 157 2.61 -1.56 15.42
CA GLU A 157 2.70 -2.67 16.34
C GLU A 157 1.44 -2.77 17.22
N LYS A 158 1.00 -4.02 17.43
CA LYS A 158 -0.19 -4.40 18.17
C LYS A 158 -0.09 -3.94 19.62
N ILE A 159 -0.89 -2.94 20.00
CA ILE A 159 -1.06 -2.53 21.41
C ILE A 159 -1.81 -3.63 22.16
N LEU A 160 -1.06 -4.47 22.89
CA LEU A 160 -1.59 -5.29 23.98
C LEU A 160 -1.58 -4.42 25.23
N ILE A 161 -2.75 -4.00 25.67
CA ILE A 161 -2.93 -3.18 26.87
C ILE A 161 -2.76 -4.08 28.10
N HIS A 162 -1.56 -4.12 28.67
CA HIS A 162 -1.34 -4.54 30.05
C HIS A 162 -0.32 -3.62 30.72
N GLY A 163 -0.86 -2.74 31.58
CA GLY A 163 -0.18 -2.16 32.75
C GLY A 163 1.05 -1.29 32.48
N GLU A 164 0.86 0.02 32.66
CA GLU A 164 1.88 1.06 32.94
C GLU A 164 2.48 1.84 31.75
N THR A 165 2.11 3.14 31.72
CA THR A 165 2.73 4.29 31.04
C THR A 165 2.86 4.25 29.51
N CYS A 166 2.00 5.02 28.84
CA CYS A 166 2.14 5.42 27.45
C CYS A 166 3.48 6.14 27.21
N CYS A 167 4.36 5.53 26.44
CA CYS A 167 5.36 6.23 25.64
C CYS A 167 5.25 5.75 24.19
N PHE A 168 4.89 6.66 23.28
CA PHE A 168 5.01 6.44 21.83
C PHE A 168 6.52 6.29 21.50
N ALA A 169 7.00 5.05 21.36
CA ALA A 169 8.36 4.79 20.94
C ALA A 169 8.41 4.66 19.41
N TYR A 170 8.88 5.72 18.73
CA TYR A 170 9.37 5.62 17.35
C TYR A 170 10.72 4.87 17.39
N SER A 171 10.75 3.58 17.05
CA SER A 171 11.99 2.81 16.96
C SER A 171 12.35 2.55 15.50
N TRP A 172 13.45 3.16 15.06
CA TRP A 172 14.07 2.90 13.76
C TRP A 172 14.90 1.62 13.87
N TYR A 173 14.43 0.50 13.32
CA TYR A 173 15.27 -0.69 13.20
C TYR A 173 16.17 -0.57 11.96
N LEU A 174 17.45 -0.28 12.20
CA LEU A 174 18.54 -0.50 11.26
C LEU A 174 19.01 -1.94 11.40
N ASN A 175 18.70 -2.79 10.43
CA ASN A 175 19.52 -3.94 10.06
C ASN A 175 19.53 -4.00 8.55
#